data_AF-D0E2Q9-F1
#
_entry.id   AF-D0E2Q9-F1
#
_cell.length_a   1.000
_cell.length_b   1.000
_cell.length_c   1.000
_cell.angle_alpha   90.00
_cell.angle_beta   90.00
_cell.angle_gamma   90.00
#
_symmetry.space_group_name_H-M   'P 1'
#
loop_
_entity.id
_entity.type
_entity.pdbx_description
1 polymer ?
#
loop_
_entity_poly.entity_id
_entity_poly.type
_entity_poly.pdbx_seq_one_letter_code
_entity_poly.pdbx_strand_id
1 'polypeptide(L)'
;TYCVTHWWGPLFLRSGLPGEPYLPFTPDILLQDGATIDLSGYGIEGVARHTPGHTAGSVSVELGSGDALVGDLIASGVFLGGLIRKGHAMRPPFEDDPQAVSGELMGMVEAGMQRFHMGHGGPLAAKEVRRHALSLRNLKPGRKYGMQTVGCACSEPKLAEPVK
;
A
#
# COMPACT_ATOMS: atom_id res chain seq x y z
N THR A 1 9.07 -10.60 4.81
CA THR A 1 9.40 -9.62 5.87
C THR A 1 8.50 -8.42 5.70
N TYR A 2 8.21 -7.66 6.76
CA TYR A 2 7.35 -6.48 6.76
C TYR A 2 8.12 -5.25 7.24
N CYS A 3 8.01 -4.13 6.54
CA CYS A 3 8.57 -2.85 6.94
C CYS A 3 7.51 -2.05 7.73
N VAL A 4 7.58 -2.04 9.07
CA VAL A 4 6.53 -1.41 9.90
C VAL A 4 6.61 0.11 9.86
N THR A 5 5.48 0.77 9.72
CA THR A 5 5.42 2.24 9.58
C THR A 5 5.06 2.96 10.88
N HIS A 6 4.44 2.24 11.83
CA HIS A 6 3.95 2.76 13.10
C HIS A 6 4.57 2.03 14.30
N TRP A 7 4.63 2.70 15.45
CA TRP A 7 5.16 2.12 16.70
C TRP A 7 4.39 0.89 17.18
N TRP A 8 3.09 0.79 16.85
CA TRP A 8 2.23 -0.35 17.16
C TRP A 8 2.28 -1.47 16.12
N GLY A 9 2.99 -1.28 14.99
CA GLY A 9 3.10 -2.28 13.92
C GLY A 9 3.58 -3.67 14.39
N PRO A 10 4.56 -3.79 15.30
CA PRO A 10 4.96 -5.09 15.85
C PRO A 10 3.85 -5.81 16.61
N LEU A 11 2.96 -5.08 17.30
CA LEU A 11 1.80 -5.68 17.97
C LEU A 11 0.80 -6.22 16.94
N PHE A 12 0.59 -5.47 15.85
CA PHE A 12 -0.27 -5.92 14.75
C PHE A 12 0.28 -7.17 14.07
N LEU A 13 1.59 -7.26 13.84
CA LEU A 13 2.23 -8.48 13.32
C LEU A 13 2.06 -9.68 14.27
N ARG A 14 2.13 -9.46 15.58
CA ARG A 14 1.92 -10.52 16.58
C ARG A 14 0.47 -11.01 16.68
N SER A 15 -0.49 -10.28 16.12
CA SER A 15 -1.90 -10.70 16.12
C SER A 15 -2.16 -11.90 15.19
N GLY A 16 -1.23 -12.23 14.28
CA GLY A 16 -1.40 -13.28 13.28
C GLY A 16 -2.19 -12.86 12.04
N LEU A 17 -3.01 -11.80 12.12
CA LEU A 17 -3.87 -11.33 11.01
C LEU A 17 -3.11 -11.09 9.69
N PRO A 18 -1.92 -10.45 9.65
CA PRO A 18 -1.20 -10.23 8.40
C PRO A 18 -0.61 -11.51 7.77
N GLY A 19 -0.55 -12.60 8.54
CA GLY A 19 -0.03 -13.90 8.12
C GLY A 19 -1.13 -14.93 7.83
N GLU A 20 -2.40 -14.53 7.86
CA GLU A 20 -3.51 -15.41 7.49
C GLU A 20 -3.32 -15.93 6.06
N PRO A 21 -3.37 -17.26 5.84
CA PRO A 21 -3.19 -17.82 4.53
C PRO A 21 -4.35 -17.44 3.62
N TYR A 22 -4.05 -17.16 2.36
CA TYR A 22 -5.03 -16.96 1.31
C TYR A 22 -4.84 -18.01 0.22
N LEU A 23 -5.90 -18.29 -0.54
CA LEU A 23 -5.80 -19.20 -1.67
C LEU A 23 -4.90 -18.58 -2.74
N PRO A 24 -3.84 -19.28 -3.20
CA PRO A 24 -3.04 -18.79 -4.30
C PRO A 24 -3.90 -18.74 -5.57
N PHE A 25 -3.66 -17.74 -6.41
CA PHE A 25 -4.30 -17.61 -7.71
C PHE A 25 -3.25 -17.31 -8.78
N THR A 26 -3.56 -17.66 -10.02
CA THR A 26 -2.77 -17.22 -11.19
C THR A 26 -3.49 -16.01 -11.77
N PRO A 27 -2.82 -14.86 -11.94
CA PRO A 27 -3.45 -13.72 -12.59
C PRO A 27 -3.69 -14.03 -14.06
N ASP A 28 -4.88 -13.68 -14.57
CA ASP A 28 -5.18 -13.79 -16.01
C ASP A 28 -4.29 -12.85 -16.84
N ILE A 29 -3.89 -11.73 -16.24
CA ILE A 29 -3.03 -10.72 -16.85
C ILE A 29 -1.91 -10.40 -15.88
N LEU A 30 -0.68 -10.76 -16.26
CA LEU A 30 0.51 -10.43 -15.51
C LEU A 30 1.11 -9.13 -16.07
N LEU A 31 1.07 -8.06 -15.28
CA LEU A 31 1.72 -6.80 -15.58
C LEU A 31 3.24 -6.95 -15.46
N GLN A 32 3.98 -6.42 -16.44
CA GLN A 32 5.43 -6.23 -16.31
C GLN A 32 5.72 -4.93 -15.55
N ASP A 33 6.95 -4.79 -15.06
CA ASP A 33 7.39 -3.59 -14.35
C ASP A 33 7.19 -2.33 -15.21
N GLY A 34 6.55 -1.31 -14.62
CA GLY A 34 6.23 -0.05 -15.31
C GLY A 34 5.19 -0.17 -16.44
N ALA A 35 4.58 -1.34 -16.62
CA ALA A 35 3.54 -1.53 -17.62
C ALA A 35 2.22 -0.87 -17.19
N THR A 36 1.49 -0.41 -18.21
CA THR A 36 0.14 0.12 -18.10
C THR A 36 -0.77 -0.66 -19.04
N ILE A 37 -1.99 -0.97 -18.60
CA ILE A 37 -3.04 -1.60 -19.40
C ILE A 37 -4.16 -0.59 -19.59
N ASP A 38 -4.54 -0.38 -20.85
CA ASP A 38 -5.78 0.32 -21.20
C ASP A 38 -6.99 -0.54 -20.85
N LEU A 39 -7.92 0.02 -20.09
CA LEU A 39 -9.14 -0.68 -19.66
C LEU A 39 -10.33 -0.45 -20.60
N SER A 40 -10.15 0.31 -21.69
CA SER A 40 -11.22 0.57 -22.67
C SER A 40 -11.81 -0.71 -23.25
N GLY A 41 -10.99 -1.76 -23.44
CA GLY A 41 -11.42 -3.09 -23.87
C GLY A 41 -12.37 -3.80 -22.90
N TYR A 42 -12.45 -3.33 -21.66
CA TYR A 42 -13.37 -3.80 -20.63
C TYR A 42 -14.57 -2.84 -20.41
N GLY A 43 -14.71 -1.81 -21.24
CA GLY A 43 -15.76 -0.79 -21.10
C GLY A 43 -15.51 0.21 -19.97
N ILE A 44 -14.27 0.32 -19.48
CA ILE A 44 -13.87 1.25 -18.43
C ILE A 44 -12.94 2.30 -19.06
N GLU A 45 -13.32 3.56 -18.97
CA GLU A 45 -12.43 4.67 -19.34
C GLU A 45 -11.36 4.84 -18.26
N GLY A 46 -10.18 4.27 -18.48
CA GLY A 46 -9.10 4.32 -17.51
C GLY A 46 -7.96 3.37 -17.83
N VAL A 47 -6.98 3.35 -16.94
CA VAL A 47 -5.79 2.50 -17.04
C VAL A 47 -5.52 1.79 -15.72
N ALA A 48 -5.05 0.55 -15.80
CA ALA A 48 -4.43 -0.15 -14.66
C ALA A 48 -2.91 -0.10 -14.84
N ARG A 49 -2.17 0.23 -13.78
CA ARG A 49 -0.71 0.31 -13.85
C ARG A 49 -0.02 -0.14 -12.58
N HIS A 50 1.22 -0.59 -12.73
CA HIS A 50 2.11 -0.92 -11.61
C HIS A 50 2.40 0.34 -10.77
N THR A 51 2.29 0.21 -9.44
CA THR A 51 2.52 1.29 -8.47
C THR A 51 3.25 0.76 -7.24
N PRO A 52 4.56 0.47 -7.35
CA PRO A 52 5.32 -0.13 -6.26
C PRO A 52 5.48 0.81 -5.06
N GLY A 53 5.88 0.24 -3.93
CA GLY A 53 6.29 0.99 -2.74
C GLY A 53 5.60 0.53 -1.47
N HIS A 54 4.26 0.38 -1.50
CA HIS A 54 3.58 -0.34 -0.40
C HIS A 54 4.02 -1.81 -0.38
N THR A 55 3.91 -2.46 -1.54
CA THR A 55 4.53 -3.74 -1.87
C THR A 55 5.12 -3.69 -3.28
N ALA A 56 5.99 -4.64 -3.62
CA ALA A 56 6.55 -4.75 -4.98
C ALA A 56 5.48 -5.04 -6.06
N GLY A 57 4.39 -5.75 -5.70
CA GLY A 57 3.32 -6.13 -6.61
C GLY A 57 2.09 -5.22 -6.59
N SER A 58 2.18 -4.04 -5.97
CA SER A 58 1.06 -3.10 -5.88
C SER A 58 0.65 -2.56 -7.26
N VAL A 59 -0.66 -2.45 -7.50
CA VAL A 59 -1.26 -1.97 -8.75
C VAL A 59 -2.34 -0.95 -8.40
N SER A 60 -2.45 0.09 -9.23
CA SER A 60 -3.52 1.09 -9.11
C SER A 60 -4.29 1.21 -10.42
N VAL A 61 -5.52 1.74 -10.31
CA VAL A 61 -6.39 2.04 -11.45
C VAL A 61 -6.67 3.53 -11.47
N GLU A 62 -6.40 4.20 -12.60
CA GLU A 62 -6.73 5.61 -12.83
C GLU A 62 -7.88 5.70 -13.83
N LEU A 63 -8.95 6.40 -13.46
CA LEU A 63 -10.15 6.53 -14.28
C LEU A 63 -10.18 7.88 -14.98
N GLY A 64 -10.80 7.92 -16.17
CA GLY A 64 -11.03 9.17 -16.93
C GLY A 64 -11.88 10.20 -16.17
N SER A 65 -12.64 9.76 -15.14
CA SER A 65 -13.37 10.64 -14.22
C SER A 65 -12.45 11.50 -13.32
N GLY A 66 -11.17 11.17 -13.23
CA GLY A 66 -10.25 11.71 -12.24
C GLY A 66 -10.29 10.99 -10.89
N ASP A 67 -10.96 9.85 -10.80
CA ASP A 67 -10.88 8.96 -9.64
C ASP A 67 -9.73 7.96 -9.80
N ALA A 68 -8.98 7.71 -8.72
CA ALA A 68 -7.92 6.71 -8.67
C ALA A 68 -8.21 5.67 -7.59
N LEU A 69 -8.13 4.38 -7.90
CA LEU A 69 -8.18 3.28 -6.95
C LEU A 69 -6.74 2.85 -6.67
N VAL A 70 -6.27 3.09 -5.45
CA VAL A 70 -4.83 3.00 -5.11
C VAL A 70 -4.52 1.94 -4.04
N GLY A 71 -5.51 1.11 -3.68
CA GLY A 71 -5.33 0.04 -2.70
C GLY A 71 -4.72 0.57 -1.39
N ASP A 72 -3.66 -0.07 -0.92
CA ASP A 72 -2.94 0.32 0.30
C ASP A 72 -1.71 1.20 0.03
N LEU A 73 -1.58 1.82 -1.16
CA LEU A 73 -0.54 2.81 -1.44
C LEU A 73 -0.60 4.00 -0.45
N ILE A 74 -1.80 4.28 0.07
CA ILE A 74 -2.08 5.29 1.09
C ILE A 74 -3.25 4.80 1.95
N ALA A 75 -3.29 5.18 3.22
CA ALA A 75 -4.43 4.90 4.10
C ALA A 75 -4.92 6.19 4.77
N SER A 76 -6.12 6.16 5.36
CA SER A 76 -6.62 7.31 6.12
C SER A 76 -7.35 6.94 7.41
N GLY A 77 -7.22 7.81 8.41
CA GLY A 77 -7.93 7.68 9.67
C GLY A 77 -7.04 7.50 10.90
N VAL A 78 -7.28 6.46 11.70
CA VAL A 78 -6.49 6.08 12.87
C VAL A 78 -6.33 4.55 12.86
N PHE A 79 -5.17 4.02 13.28
CA PHE A 79 -4.83 2.59 13.25
C PHE A 79 -4.92 1.98 11.83
N LEU A 80 -5.77 0.97 11.64
CA LEU A 80 -6.05 0.34 10.35
C LEU A 80 -6.99 1.19 9.47
N GLY A 81 -7.29 2.43 9.86
CA GLY A 81 -8.12 3.36 9.12
C GLY A 81 -9.63 3.19 9.33
N GLY A 82 -10.43 3.92 8.54
CA GLY A 82 -11.85 3.61 8.29
C GLY A 82 -12.90 4.10 9.30
N LEU A 83 -12.57 4.31 10.58
CA LEU A 83 -13.57 4.64 11.61
C LEU A 83 -13.63 6.13 11.98
N ILE A 84 -12.48 6.79 12.10
CA ILE A 84 -12.37 8.20 12.52
C ILE A 84 -11.30 8.91 11.69
N ARG A 85 -11.41 10.24 11.53
CA ARG A 85 -10.45 11.09 10.77
C ARG A 85 -10.15 10.60 9.34
N LYS A 86 -11.16 10.05 8.65
CA LYS A 86 -11.06 9.50 7.29
C LYS A 86 -10.57 10.48 6.21
N GLY A 87 -10.52 11.78 6.48
CA GLY A 87 -9.99 12.79 5.56
C GLY A 87 -8.49 13.05 5.72
N HIS A 88 -7.77 12.31 6.58
CA HIS A 88 -6.36 12.55 6.86
C HIS A 88 -5.45 11.39 6.45
N ALA A 89 -4.57 11.72 5.51
CA ALA A 89 -3.31 11.09 5.11
C ALA A 89 -2.55 10.34 6.19
N MET A 90 -2.41 9.02 6.09
CA MET A 90 -1.40 8.26 6.82
C MET A 90 -0.76 7.17 5.96
N ARG A 91 0.36 6.65 6.46
CA ARG A 91 0.96 5.44 5.92
C ARG A 91 0.13 4.21 6.33
N PRO A 92 -0.05 3.21 5.45
CA PRO A 92 -0.57 1.89 5.83
C PRO A 92 0.31 1.24 6.92
N PRO A 93 -0.13 0.17 7.61
CA PRO A 93 0.63 -0.47 8.69
C PRO A 93 2.05 -0.93 8.30
N PHE A 94 2.22 -1.28 7.02
CA PHE A 94 3.47 -1.71 6.42
C PHE A 94 3.69 -0.98 5.10
N GLU A 95 4.94 -0.66 4.78
CA GLU A 95 5.30 0.01 3.53
C GLU A 95 6.79 -0.22 3.26
N ASP A 96 7.09 -0.85 2.11
CA ASP A 96 8.44 -1.26 1.76
C ASP A 96 9.34 -0.08 1.36
N ASP A 97 8.81 0.88 0.61
CA ASP A 97 9.55 2.04 0.11
C ASP A 97 8.67 3.32 0.11
N PRO A 98 8.78 4.19 1.14
CA PRO A 98 8.06 5.47 1.18
C PRO A 98 8.37 6.40 0.02
N GLN A 99 9.58 6.33 -0.55
CA GLN A 99 10.00 7.25 -1.61
C GLN A 99 9.36 6.84 -2.94
N ALA A 100 9.28 5.53 -3.20
CA ALA A 100 8.49 5.01 -4.32
C ALA A 100 7.02 5.41 -4.17
N VAL A 101 6.40 5.19 -3.00
CA VAL A 101 5.02 5.64 -2.72
C VAL A 101 4.83 7.14 -2.96
N SER A 102 5.80 7.95 -2.51
CA SER A 102 5.81 9.40 -2.74
C SER A 102 5.75 9.72 -4.24
N GLY A 103 6.60 9.07 -5.05
CA GLY A 103 6.64 9.25 -6.50
C GLY A 103 5.34 8.86 -7.17
N GLU A 104 4.79 7.70 -6.82
CA GLU A 104 3.54 7.19 -7.40
C GLU A 104 2.35 8.11 -7.12
N LEU A 105 2.18 8.54 -5.87
CA LEU A 105 1.09 9.43 -5.48
C LEU A 105 1.24 10.83 -6.09
N MET A 106 2.46 11.37 -6.13
CA MET A 106 2.70 12.66 -6.79
C MET A 106 2.42 12.58 -8.29
N GLY A 107 2.86 11.52 -8.96
CA GLY A 107 2.61 11.31 -10.38
C GLY A 107 1.12 11.30 -10.72
N MET A 108 0.30 10.59 -9.93
CA MET A 108 -1.17 10.59 -10.11
C MET A 108 -1.79 11.97 -9.92
N VAL A 109 -1.36 12.70 -8.89
CA VAL A 109 -1.86 14.07 -8.63
C VAL A 109 -1.49 15.00 -9.79
N GLU A 110 -0.26 14.90 -10.31
CA GLU A 110 0.23 15.71 -11.43
C GLU A 110 -0.44 15.31 -12.76
N ALA A 111 -0.83 14.04 -12.91
CA ALA A 111 -1.65 13.55 -14.03
C ALA A 111 -3.12 14.00 -13.96
N GLY A 112 -3.54 14.68 -12.88
CA GLY A 112 -4.86 15.28 -12.76
C GLY A 112 -5.87 14.45 -11.98
N MET A 113 -5.48 13.36 -11.32
CA MET A 113 -6.37 12.62 -10.41
C MET A 113 -6.82 13.53 -9.26
N GLN A 114 -8.12 13.51 -8.99
CA GLN A 114 -8.81 14.40 -8.04
C GLN A 114 -9.23 13.69 -6.75
N ARG A 115 -9.61 12.42 -6.84
CA ARG A 115 -10.13 11.63 -5.71
C ARG A 115 -9.51 10.25 -5.67
N PHE A 116 -8.98 9.89 -4.51
CA PHE A 116 -8.21 8.67 -4.32
C PHE A 116 -8.97 7.73 -3.41
N HIS A 117 -9.22 6.50 -3.86
CA HIS A 117 -9.89 5.43 -3.15
C HIS A 117 -8.86 4.41 -2.66
N MET A 118 -8.79 4.23 -1.35
CA MET A 118 -7.86 3.30 -0.71
C MET A 118 -8.59 2.12 -0.09
N GLY A 119 -7.85 1.04 0.20
CA GLY A 119 -8.38 -0.15 0.88
C GLY A 119 -8.92 0.15 2.27
N HIS A 120 -8.35 1.15 2.95
CA HIS A 120 -8.65 1.47 4.34
C HIS A 120 -8.82 2.97 4.59
N GLY A 121 -10.06 3.42 4.82
CA GLY A 121 -10.34 4.83 5.09
C GLY A 121 -11.48 5.40 4.25
N GLY A 122 -11.49 6.72 4.11
CA GLY A 122 -12.37 7.40 3.15
C GLY A 122 -11.59 7.83 1.91
N PRO A 123 -12.29 8.12 0.80
CA PRO A 123 -11.63 8.73 -0.34
C PRO A 123 -10.96 10.04 0.06
N LEU A 124 -9.76 10.29 -0.47
CA LEU A 124 -9.00 11.50 -0.20
C LEU A 124 -8.99 12.41 -1.42
N ALA A 125 -9.05 13.71 -1.18
CA ALA A 125 -8.85 14.70 -2.24
C ALA A 125 -7.37 14.78 -2.62
N ALA A 126 -7.09 15.09 -3.89
CA ALA A 126 -5.73 15.25 -4.42
C ALA A 126 -4.84 16.17 -3.57
N LYS A 127 -5.41 17.23 -2.98
CA LYS A 127 -4.69 18.14 -2.07
C LYS A 127 -4.09 17.40 -0.86
N GLU A 128 -4.85 16.50 -0.26
CA GLU A 128 -4.41 15.74 0.91
C GLU A 128 -3.40 14.66 0.53
N VAL A 129 -3.63 14.00 -0.62
CA VAL A 129 -2.67 13.04 -1.18
C VAL A 129 -1.34 13.72 -1.49
N ARG A 130 -1.36 14.91 -2.10
CA ARG A 130 -0.15 15.71 -2.36
C ARG A 130 0.59 16.06 -1.07
N ARG A 131 -0.13 16.51 -0.05
CA ARG A 131 0.46 16.80 1.28
C ARG A 131 1.15 15.56 1.84
N HIS A 132 0.49 14.41 1.78
CA HIS A 132 1.01 13.16 2.28
C HIS A 132 2.25 12.71 1.49
N ALA A 133 2.17 12.68 0.16
CA ALA A 133 3.26 12.28 -0.70
C ALA A 133 4.53 13.11 -0.45
N LEU A 134 4.39 14.43 -0.30
CA LEU A 134 5.52 15.31 0.07
C LEU A 134 6.16 14.96 1.41
N SER A 135 5.40 14.46 2.39
CA SER A 135 5.96 14.03 3.68
C SER A 135 6.77 12.73 3.59
N LEU A 136 6.52 11.90 2.56
CA LEU A 136 7.18 10.62 2.37
C LEU A 136 8.51 10.74 1.62
N ARG A 137 8.70 11.80 0.83
CA ARG A 137 9.83 11.96 -0.11
C ARG A 137 11.21 11.72 0.49
N ASN A 138 11.41 12.10 1.75
CA ASN A 138 12.69 11.98 2.46
C ASN A 138 12.65 10.94 3.58
N LEU A 139 11.55 10.20 3.71
CA LEU A 139 11.40 9.18 4.72
C LEU A 139 12.24 7.95 4.33
N LYS A 140 12.77 7.25 5.33
CA LYS A 140 13.42 5.95 5.12
C LYS A 140 12.41 4.84 5.43
N PRO A 141 12.56 3.65 4.80
CA PRO A 141 11.79 2.48 5.19
C PRO A 141 11.83 2.24 6.70
N GLY A 142 10.73 1.71 7.22
CA GLY A 142 10.61 1.39 8.63
C GLY A 142 11.50 0.22 9.06
N ARG A 143 11.41 -0.14 10.34
CA ARG A 143 12.10 -1.34 10.83
C ARG A 143 11.51 -2.57 10.13
N LYS A 144 12.40 -3.46 9.68
CA LYS A 144 12.01 -4.72 9.04
C LYS A 144 11.78 -5.78 10.10
N TYR A 145 10.72 -6.55 9.94
CA TYR A 145 10.42 -7.71 10.77
C TYR A 145 10.15 -8.93 9.89
N GLY A 146 10.64 -10.10 10.29
CA GLY A 146 10.30 -11.38 9.70
C GLY A 146 9.60 -12.27 10.72
N MET A 147 8.75 -13.18 10.24
CA MET A 147 8.38 -14.35 11.03
C MET A 147 9.53 -15.34 10.91
N GLN A 148 10.19 -15.64 12.03
CA GLN A 148 11.18 -16.70 12.13
C GLN A 148 10.53 -17.90 12.82
N THR A 149 10.69 -19.07 12.23
CA THR A 149 10.45 -20.33 12.92
C THR A 149 11.62 -20.58 13.87
N VAL A 150 11.41 -20.36 15.17
CA VAL A 150 12.41 -20.68 16.19
C VAL A 150 12.12 -22.08 16.70
N GLY A 151 12.76 -23.11 16.14
CA GLY A 151 12.65 -24.51 16.59
C GLY A 151 12.10 -25.49 15.55
N CYS A 152 11.70 -26.69 16.00
CA CYS A 152 11.11 -27.73 15.15
C CYS A 152 9.76 -27.28 14.53
N ALA A 153 9.29 -28.00 13.50
CA ALA A 153 8.13 -27.64 12.66
C ALA A 153 6.79 -27.38 13.39
N CYS A 154 6.70 -27.65 14.71
CA CYS A 154 5.52 -27.37 15.55
C CYS A 154 5.64 -26.07 16.38
N SER A 155 6.72 -25.31 16.24
CA SER A 155 6.96 -24.11 17.05
C SER A 155 6.17 -22.92 16.50
N GLU A 156 5.52 -22.14 17.37
CA GLU A 156 4.87 -20.90 16.97
C GLU A 156 5.88 -19.93 16.33
N PRO A 157 5.56 -19.33 15.17
CA PRO A 157 6.43 -18.33 14.55
C PRO A 157 6.65 -17.15 15.49
N LYS A 158 7.91 -16.76 15.72
CA LYS A 158 8.25 -15.57 16.51
C LYS A 158 8.60 -14.41 15.59
N LEU A 159 8.10 -13.23 15.94
CA LEU A 159 8.47 -11.99 15.28
C LEU A 159 9.90 -11.60 15.65
N ALA A 160 10.77 -11.46 14.66
CA ALA A 160 12.16 -11.05 14.85
C ALA A 160 12.54 -9.95 13.86
N GLU A 161 13.41 -9.02 14.29
CA GLU A 161 14.11 -8.13 13.35
C GLU A 161 15.19 -8.98 12.63
N PRO A 162 15.26 -8.99 11.29
CA PRO A 162 16.30 -9.71 10.60
C PRO A 162 17.67 -9.12 10.98
N VAL A 163 18.65 -9.99 11.26
CA VAL A 163 20.03 -9.57 11.52
C VAL A 163 20.56 -8.89 10.26
N LYS A 164 21.15 -7.70 10.42
CA LYS A 164 21.69 -6.88 9.33
C LYS A 164 22.76 -7.60 8.53
#